data_AF-D3E3T5-F1
#
_entry.id   AF-D3E3T5-F1
#
_cell.length_a   1.000
_cell.length_b   1.000
_cell.length_c   1.000
_cell.angle_alpha   90.00
_cell.angle_beta   90.00
_cell.angle_gamma   90.00
#
_symmetry.space_group_name_H-M   'P 1'
#
loop_
_entity.id
_entity.type
_entity.pdbx_description
1 polymer ?
#
loop_
_entity_poly.entity_id
_entity_poly.type
_entity_poly.pdbx_seq_one_letter_code
_entity_poly.pdbx_strand_id
1 'polypeptide(L)'
;MEAKLKKLTQEDIDDISDFFAGVIDKKIASSVKSQKEILAMDIDIEVAYNDENEELMVDVDVDITTDELSNLSDEKVNQLIEDSYVELDEYINDNYRK
;
A
#
# COMPACT_ATOMS: atom_id res chain seq x y z
N MET A 1 0.72 -23.87 6.52
CA MET A 1 -0.08 -23.25 7.60
C MET A 1 0.41 -21.83 7.66
N GLU A 2 -0.45 -20.90 7.28
CA GLU A 2 -0.17 -19.49 7.47
C GLU A 2 -0.12 -19.20 8.97
N ALA A 3 1.00 -18.64 9.42
CA ALA A 3 1.23 -18.26 10.80
C ALA A 3 0.22 -17.18 11.22
N LYS A 4 -0.18 -17.17 12.49
CA LYS A 4 -1.12 -16.15 13.01
C LYS A 4 -0.38 -14.82 13.18
N LEU A 5 -1.11 -13.70 13.03
CA LEU A 5 -0.57 -12.39 13.35
C LEU A 5 -0.24 -12.32 14.85
N LYS A 6 0.91 -11.72 15.17
CA LYS A 6 1.20 -11.25 16.52
C LYS A 6 0.24 -10.11 16.83
N LYS A 7 -0.02 -9.89 18.12
CA LYS A 7 -0.73 -8.69 18.57
C LYS A 7 0.01 -7.44 18.09
N LEU A 8 -0.67 -6.60 17.32
CA LEU A 8 -0.12 -5.37 16.78
C LEU A 8 -0.34 -4.21 17.76
N THR A 9 0.69 -3.40 17.93
CA THR A 9 0.62 -2.12 18.63
C THR A 9 0.27 -1.00 17.64
N GLN A 10 -0.02 0.21 18.14
CA GLN A 10 -0.21 1.35 17.25
C GLN A 10 1.07 1.66 16.44
N GLU A 11 2.25 1.50 17.03
CA GLU A 11 3.52 1.66 16.31
C GLU A 11 3.65 0.63 15.18
N ASP A 12 3.27 -0.63 15.41
CA ASP A 12 3.25 -1.65 14.35
C ASP A 12 2.26 -1.28 13.22
N ILE A 13 1.10 -0.68 13.56
CA ILE A 13 0.08 -0.22 12.59
C ILE A 13 0.61 0.94 11.76
N ASP A 14 1.25 1.92 12.42
CA ASP A 14 1.84 3.09 11.77
C ASP A 14 2.98 2.65 10.83
N ASP A 15 3.84 1.73 11.27
CA ASP A 15 4.92 1.15 10.45
C ASP A 15 4.38 0.43 9.21
N ILE A 16 3.29 -0.33 9.35
CA ILE A 16 2.62 -1.01 8.23
C ILE A 16 2.08 0.02 7.23
N SER A 17 1.43 1.07 7.72
CA SER A 17 0.90 2.15 6.89
C SER A 17 2.00 2.86 6.11
N ASP A 18 3.07 3.28 6.80
CA ASP A 18 4.21 3.97 6.21
C ASP A 18 4.94 3.10 5.18
N PHE A 19 5.13 1.81 5.49
CA PHE A 19 5.70 0.85 4.55
C PHE A 19 4.84 0.77 3.28
N PHE A 20 3.54 0.60 3.45
CA PHE A 20 2.65 0.37 2.32
C PHE A 20 2.51 1.60 1.41
N ALA A 21 2.42 2.79 2.02
CA ALA A 21 2.46 4.06 1.28
C ALA A 21 3.74 4.17 0.45
N GLY A 22 4.89 3.83 1.03
CA GLY A 22 6.17 3.85 0.33
C GLY A 22 6.26 2.83 -0.82
N VAL A 23 5.65 1.65 -0.67
CA VAL A 23 5.56 0.66 -1.76
C VAL A 23 4.71 1.21 -2.92
N ILE A 24 3.51 1.72 -2.62
CA ILE A 24 2.58 2.25 -3.62
C ILE A 24 3.21 3.44 -4.36
N ASP A 25 3.74 4.42 -3.63
CA ASP A 25 4.43 5.59 -4.18
C ASP A 25 5.52 5.16 -5.16
N LYS A 26 6.39 4.23 -4.74
CA LYS A 26 7.48 3.73 -5.58
C LYS A 26 6.99 3.00 -6.82
N LYS A 27 5.92 2.21 -6.74
CA LYS A 27 5.36 1.48 -7.89
C LYS A 27 4.76 2.44 -8.91
N ILE A 28 3.97 3.40 -8.45
CA ILE A 28 3.37 4.43 -9.32
C ILE A 28 4.49 5.27 -9.95
N ALA A 29 5.44 5.74 -9.15
CA ALA A 29 6.60 6.50 -9.59
C ALA A 29 7.43 5.77 -10.67
N SER A 30 7.57 4.44 -10.54
CA SER A 30 8.30 3.62 -11.50
C SER A 30 7.51 3.27 -12.77
N SER A 31 6.19 3.50 -12.76
CA SER A 31 5.31 3.19 -13.89
C SER A 31 5.21 4.32 -14.92
N VAL A 32 5.52 5.55 -14.51
CA VAL A 32 5.58 6.74 -15.38
C VAL A 32 6.98 6.91 -15.97
N LYS A 33 7.10 7.53 -17.15
CA LYS A 33 8.43 7.75 -17.78
C LYS A 33 9.22 8.85 -17.07
N SER A 34 8.50 9.77 -16.43
CA SER A 34 9.05 10.90 -15.71
C SER A 34 8.12 11.27 -14.57
N GLN A 35 8.69 11.53 -13.39
CA GLN A 35 7.95 12.02 -12.22
C GLN A 35 7.15 13.30 -12.50
N LYS A 36 7.58 14.09 -13.49
CA LYS A 36 6.86 15.31 -13.91
C LYS A 36 5.50 15.04 -14.55
N GLU A 37 5.23 13.80 -14.95
CA GLU A 37 3.92 13.40 -15.47
C GLU A 37 2.87 13.33 -14.34
N ILE A 38 3.30 13.24 -13.08
CA ILE A 38 2.42 13.24 -11.90
C ILE A 38 2.32 14.69 -11.41
N LEU A 39 1.13 15.28 -11.52
CA LEU A 39 0.86 16.66 -11.10
C LEU A 39 0.47 16.72 -9.62
N ALA A 40 -0.29 15.74 -9.16
CA ALA A 40 -0.66 15.54 -7.77
C ALA A 40 -0.89 14.05 -7.53
N MET A 41 -0.51 13.57 -6.36
CA MET A 41 -0.81 12.22 -5.89
C MET A 41 -1.06 12.31 -4.40
N ASP A 42 -2.18 11.76 -3.97
CA ASP A 42 -2.56 11.58 -2.57
C ASP A 42 -2.81 10.10 -2.32
N ILE A 43 -2.25 9.58 -1.22
CA ILE A 43 -2.35 8.17 -0.85
C ILE A 43 -2.88 8.15 0.58
N ASP A 44 -4.12 7.72 0.74
CA ASP A 44 -4.76 7.52 2.03
C ASP A 44 -4.78 6.02 2.34
N ILE A 45 -4.27 5.66 3.53
CA ILE A 45 -4.19 4.27 3.97
C ILE A 45 -4.81 4.18 5.35
N GLU A 46 -5.90 3.43 5.45
CA GLU A 46 -6.56 3.11 6.70
C GLU A 46 -6.18 1.69 7.12
N VAL A 47 -5.44 1.59 8.23
CA VAL A 47 -5.03 0.30 8.81
C VAL A 47 -5.78 0.08 10.13
N ALA A 48 -6.55 -1.00 10.20
CA ALA A 48 -7.29 -1.39 11.39
C ALA A 48 -6.92 -2.82 11.82
N TYR A 49 -6.59 -3.00 13.09
CA TYR A 49 -6.33 -4.31 13.67
C TYR A 49 -7.42 -4.70 14.66
N ASN A 50 -8.02 -5.87 14.46
CA ASN A 50 -8.98 -6.46 15.37
C ASN A 50 -8.29 -7.48 16.29
N ASP A 51 -8.04 -7.06 17.54
CA ASP A 51 -7.46 -7.88 18.62
C ASP A 51 -8.27 -9.17 18.92
N GLU A 52 -9.59 -9.18 18.71
CA GLU A 52 -10.46 -10.32 19.06
C GLU A 52 -10.36 -11.45 18.02
N ASN A 53 -10.18 -11.08 16.75
CA ASN A 53 -10.10 -12.02 15.64
C ASN A 53 -8.68 -12.19 15.08
N GLU A 54 -7.70 -11.41 15.57
CA GLU A 54 -6.34 -11.33 15.03
C GLU A 54 -6.32 -10.96 13.54
N GLU A 55 -7.26 -10.12 13.10
CA GLU A 55 -7.44 -9.71 11.70
C GLU A 55 -6.88 -8.31 11.46
N LEU A 56 -6.09 -8.17 10.40
CA LEU A 56 -5.64 -6.87 9.89
C LEU A 56 -6.48 -6.50 8.67
N MET A 57 -7.06 -5.31 8.69
CA MET A 57 -7.74 -4.69 7.56
C MET A 57 -6.90 -3.51 7.08
N VAL A 58 -6.65 -3.45 5.77
CA VAL A 58 -5.87 -2.39 5.14
C VAL A 58 -6.64 -1.91 3.92
N ASP A 59 -7.23 -0.74 4.06
CA ASP A 59 -7.94 -0.05 2.99
C ASP A 59 -7.05 1.06 2.42
N VAL A 60 -7.05 1.20 1.10
CA VAL A 60 -6.22 2.17 0.38
C VAL A 60 -7.07 2.94 -0.60
N ASP A 61 -6.92 4.26 -0.57
CA ASP A 61 -7.41 5.16 -1.60
C ASP A 61 -6.22 5.92 -2.21
N VAL A 62 -6.18 5.99 -3.54
CA VAL A 62 -5.13 6.71 -4.27
C VAL A 62 -5.80 7.65 -5.26
N ASP A 63 -5.66 8.95 -5.01
CA ASP A 63 -6.04 9.99 -5.97
C ASP A 63 -4.80 10.45 -6.72
N ILE A 64 -4.79 10.30 -8.04
CA ILE A 64 -3.67 10.71 -8.87
C ILE A 64 -4.14 11.56 -10.05
N THR A 65 -3.53 12.72 -10.17
CA THR A 65 -3.69 13.62 -11.31
C THR A 65 -2.42 13.61 -12.14
N THR A 66 -2.55 13.25 -13.42
CA THR A 66 -1.43 13.23 -14.36
C THR A 66 -1.54 14.30 -15.44
N ASP A 67 -0.43 14.59 -16.11
CA ASP A 67 -0.43 15.46 -17.28
C ASP A 67 -1.07 14.79 -18.51
N GLU A 68 -1.41 15.59 -19.51
CA GLU A 68 -2.09 15.14 -20.74
C GLU A 68 -1.26 14.17 -21.60
N LEU A 69 0.03 14.01 -21.32
CA LEU A 69 0.95 13.13 -22.06
C LEU A 69 1.20 11.80 -21.32
N SER A 70 0.76 11.69 -20.07
CA SER A 70 0.84 10.48 -19.28
C SER A 70 0.00 9.38 -19.89
N ASN A 71 0.48 8.15 -19.79
CA ASN A 71 -0.25 6.94 -20.18
C ASN A 71 -0.70 6.13 -18.96
N LEU A 72 -0.64 6.72 -17.77
CA LEU A 72 -1.10 6.10 -16.54
C LEU A 72 -2.63 6.14 -16.52
N SER A 73 -3.25 4.98 -16.70
CA SER A 73 -4.70 4.82 -16.58
C SER A 73 -5.09 4.38 -15.16
N ASP A 74 -6.32 4.66 -14.76
CA ASP A 74 -6.88 4.20 -13.48
C ASP A 74 -6.80 2.68 -13.33
N GLU A 75 -7.03 1.93 -14.41
CA GLU A 75 -6.84 0.47 -14.45
C GLU A 75 -5.39 0.08 -14.10
N LYS A 76 -4.41 0.85 -14.58
CA LYS A 76 -3.01 0.58 -14.29
C LYS A 76 -2.67 0.93 -12.85
N VAL A 77 -3.22 2.01 -12.31
CA VAL A 77 -3.07 2.40 -10.90
C VAL A 77 -3.63 1.31 -9.99
N ASN A 78 -4.85 0.86 -10.24
CA ASN A 78 -5.48 -0.23 -9.49
C ASN A 78 -4.64 -1.51 -9.52
N GLN A 79 -4.11 -1.88 -10.69
CA GLN A 79 -3.22 -3.03 -10.79
C GLN A 79 -1.94 -2.85 -9.96
N LEU A 80 -1.35 -1.65 -9.92
CA LEU A 80 -0.17 -1.39 -9.10
C LEU A 80 -0.49 -1.46 -7.61
N ILE A 81 -1.69 -1.05 -7.18
CA ILE A 81 -2.16 -1.19 -5.80
C ILE A 81 -2.34 -2.67 -5.45
N GLU A 82 -3.02 -3.45 -6.30
CA GLU A 82 -3.16 -4.91 -6.14
C GLU A 82 -1.79 -5.59 -6.02
N ASP A 83 -0.86 -5.25 -6.93
CA ASP A 83 0.50 -5.79 -6.87
C ASP A 83 1.23 -5.36 -5.59
N SER A 84 0.91 -4.20 -5.01
CA SER A 84 1.51 -3.72 -3.76
C SER A 84 1.05 -4.54 -2.56
N TYR A 85 -0.20 -5.03 -2.55
CA TYR A 85 -0.69 -5.89 -1.47
C TYR A 85 0.12 -7.18 -1.33
N VAL A 86 0.69 -7.69 -2.43
CA VAL A 86 1.59 -8.86 -2.39
C VAL A 86 2.86 -8.56 -1.59
N GLU A 87 3.46 -7.38 -1.77
CA GLU A 87 4.64 -6.95 -1.01
C GLU A 87 4.30 -6.64 0.45
N LEU A 88 3.10 -6.11 0.70
CA LEU A 88 2.57 -5.94 2.06
C LEU A 88 2.41 -7.28 2.77
N ASP A 89 1.85 -8.28 2.10
CA ASP A 89 1.71 -9.63 2.66
C ASP A 89 3.07 -10.23 3.01
N GLU A 90 4.08 -10.10 2.15
CA GLU A 90 5.44 -10.52 2.43
C GLU A 90 6.03 -9.80 3.66
N TYR A 91 5.87 -8.48 3.73
CA TYR A 91 6.33 -7.68 4.87
C TYR A 91 5.65 -8.09 6.19
N ILE A 92 4.34 -8.33 6.15
CA ILE A 92 3.56 -8.82 7.29
C ILE A 92 4.06 -10.21 7.73
N ASN A 93 4.26 -11.11 6.77
CA ASN A 93 4.73 -12.47 7.03
C ASN A 93 6.10 -12.48 7.72
N ASP A 94 7.02 -11.62 7.28
CA ASP A 94 8.39 -11.59 7.78
C ASP A 94 8.53 -10.93 9.17
N ASN A 95 7.66 -9.96 9.49
CA ASN A 95 7.85 -9.08 10.66
C ASN A 95 6.76 -9.20 11.73
N TYR A 96 5.57 -9.70 11.37
CA TYR A 96 4.39 -9.63 12.22
C TYR A 96 3.66 -10.97 12.41
N ARG A 97 4.07 -12.04 11.72
CA ARG A 97 3.53 -13.38 11.97
C ARG A 97 4.39 -14.21 12.95
N LYS A 98 3.75 -15.13 13.68
CA LYS A 98 4.38 -16.01 14.69
C LYS A 98 4.37 -17.50 14.32
#